data_AF-A0A839HTE1-F1
#
_entry.id   AF-A0A839HTE1-F1
#
_cell.length_a   1.000
_cell.length_b   1.000
_cell.length_c   1.000
_cell.angle_alpha   90.00
_cell.angle_beta   90.00
_cell.angle_gamma   90.00
#
_symmetry.space_group_name_H-M   'P 1'
#
loop_
_entity.id
_entity.type
_entity.pdbx_description
1 polymer ?
#
loop_
_entity_poly.entity_id
_entity_poly.type
_entity_poly.pdbx_seq_one_letter_code
_entity_poly.pdbx_strand_id
1 'polypeptide(L)'
;MNSLKTLTYPPARHAGQRARLFPATIMTPAEVQDGLQQDRQTVADQIRGHWMLCGDVDHAMFELLVSSRVHQVGHRASAFSSPSGSGYALFTHQVGGHQHRFVLPLWCDEVRLYLDALQREPYGFMLGDEGESAGWVLPGVATADELAPLRELCRAQPALSAELLAELPMAVVVLSAPDAIPSVFEHSRVEAVSLSVVVPALPDEVALEPVH
;
A
#
# COMPACT_ATOMS: atom_id res chain seq x y z
N MET A 1 4.07 -4.32 21.98
CA MET A 1 4.33 -2.88 21.79
C MET A 1 5.35 -2.73 20.66
N ASN A 2 4.90 -2.67 19.40
CA ASN A 2 5.76 -2.37 18.26
C ASN A 2 5.67 -0.88 17.97
N SER A 3 6.66 -0.12 18.44
CA SER A 3 6.83 1.29 18.10
C SER A 3 7.05 1.43 16.59
N LEU A 4 6.30 2.33 15.97
CA LEU A 4 6.40 2.67 14.56
C LEU A 4 7.82 3.23 14.31
N LYS A 5 8.66 2.48 13.59
CA LYS A 5 10.03 2.89 13.29
C LYS A 5 10.04 3.70 12.00
N THR A 6 10.41 4.97 12.09
CA THR A 6 10.81 5.76 10.93
C THR A 6 12.12 5.18 10.39
N LEU A 7 12.08 4.64 9.18
CA LEU A 7 13.27 4.18 8.48
C LEU A 7 13.77 5.30 7.56
N THR A 8 15.08 5.58 7.59
CA THR A 8 15.74 6.47 6.64
C THR A 8 16.80 5.62 5.94
N TYR A 9 16.67 5.39 4.63
CA TYR A 9 17.60 4.54 3.89
C TYR A 9 18.10 5.27 2.62
N PRO A 10 19.42 5.38 2.41
CA PRO A 10 19.96 5.73 1.10
C PRO A 10 19.77 4.53 0.14
N PRO A 11 19.46 4.73 -1.15
CA PRO A 11 19.22 3.62 -2.06
C PRO A 11 20.47 2.74 -2.21
N ALA A 12 20.40 1.49 -1.75
CA ALA A 12 21.37 0.47 -2.10
C ALA A 12 21.15 0.05 -3.56
N ARG A 13 22.21 0.10 -4.38
CA ARG A 13 22.16 -0.35 -5.77
C ARG A 13 22.05 -1.88 -5.82
N HIS A 14 20.83 -2.42 -5.84
CA HIS A 14 20.61 -3.84 -6.11
C HIS A 14 20.40 -4.07 -7.60
N ALA A 15 21.45 -4.56 -8.26
CA ALA A 15 21.37 -5.08 -9.62
C ALA A 15 20.96 -6.56 -9.54
N GLY A 16 19.72 -6.89 -9.95
CA GLY A 16 19.35 -8.30 -10.14
C GLY A 16 17.87 -8.58 -10.31
N GLN A 17 16.99 -7.94 -9.52
CA GLN A 17 15.55 -8.19 -9.60
C GLN A 17 14.82 -6.84 -9.53
N ARG A 18 14.14 -6.48 -10.62
CA ARG A 18 13.25 -5.31 -10.63
C ARG A 18 11.99 -5.69 -9.88
N ALA A 19 11.63 -4.90 -8.87
CA ALA A 19 10.34 -5.03 -8.24
C ALA A 19 9.22 -4.86 -9.29
N ARG A 20 8.12 -5.58 -9.10
CA ARG A 20 6.90 -5.35 -9.88
C ARG A 20 6.18 -4.13 -9.33
N LEU A 21 5.68 -3.27 -10.21
CA LEU A 21 5.00 -2.03 -9.84
C LEU A 21 3.59 -2.08 -10.38
N PHE A 22 2.63 -1.78 -9.52
CA PHE A 22 1.21 -1.82 -9.80
C PHE A 22 0.55 -0.53 -9.29
N PRO A 23 -0.57 -0.10 -9.89
CA PRO A 23 -1.41 0.88 -9.25
C PRO A 23 -1.99 0.31 -7.95
N ALA A 24 -2.24 1.19 -6.98
CA ALA A 24 -3.12 0.91 -5.86
C ALA A 24 -4.37 1.77 -5.96
N THR A 25 -5.48 1.25 -5.49
CA THR A 25 -6.75 1.98 -5.39
C THR A 25 -7.27 1.85 -3.97
N ILE A 26 -7.72 2.95 -3.39
CA ILE A 26 -8.50 2.91 -2.14
C ILE A 26 -9.96 2.86 -2.55
N MET A 27 -10.71 1.93 -1.97
CA MET A 27 -12.14 1.83 -2.17
C MET A 27 -12.85 2.07 -0.85
N THR A 28 -13.77 3.00 -0.86
CA THR A 28 -14.75 3.22 0.21
C THR A 28 -15.64 1.98 0.37
N PRO A 29 -16.27 1.78 1.53
CA PRO A 29 -17.25 0.71 1.72
C PRO A 29 -18.38 0.71 0.68
N ALA A 30 -18.77 1.90 0.19
CA ALA A 30 -19.79 2.05 -0.84
C ALA A 30 -19.29 1.54 -2.20
N GLU A 31 -18.09 1.94 -2.62
CA GLU A 31 -17.49 1.48 -3.87
C GLU A 31 -17.21 -0.02 -3.85
N VAL A 32 -16.81 -0.58 -2.71
CA VAL A 32 -16.67 -2.02 -2.52
C VAL A 32 -18.02 -2.71 -2.73
N GLN A 33 -19.09 -2.17 -2.14
CA GLN A 33 -20.44 -2.72 -2.28
C GLN A 33 -20.95 -2.66 -3.73
N ASP A 34 -20.66 -1.58 -4.45
CA ASP A 34 -21.06 -1.38 -5.84
C ASP A 34 -20.27 -2.27 -6.82
N GLY A 35 -18.98 -2.55 -6.51
CA GLY A 35 -18.11 -3.38 -7.32
C GLY A 35 -18.33 -4.90 -7.16
N LEU A 36 -19.10 -5.32 -6.15
CA LEU A 36 -19.33 -6.74 -5.88
C LEU A 36 -20.35 -7.35 -6.84
N GLN A 37 -19.90 -8.24 -7.73
CA GLN A 37 -20.81 -9.04 -8.54
C GLN A 37 -21.58 -10.05 -7.69
N GLN A 38 -22.87 -10.23 -8.01
CA GLN A 38 -23.83 -11.03 -7.22
C GLN A 38 -23.41 -12.50 -7.00
N ASP A 39 -22.53 -13.05 -7.84
CA ASP A 39 -22.14 -14.47 -7.83
C ASP A 39 -20.96 -14.80 -6.89
N ARG A 40 -20.33 -13.80 -6.23
CA ARG A 40 -19.23 -14.01 -5.26
C ARG A 40 -19.65 -13.70 -3.81
N GLN A 41 -20.81 -14.23 -3.39
CA GLN A 41 -21.44 -13.93 -2.10
C GLN A 41 -20.52 -14.13 -0.87
N THR A 42 -19.70 -15.18 -0.86
CA THR A 42 -18.81 -15.47 0.27
C THR A 42 -17.68 -14.45 0.47
N VAL A 43 -17.14 -13.88 -0.62
CA VAL A 43 -16.14 -12.80 -0.52
C VAL A 43 -16.84 -11.48 -0.22
N ALA A 44 -18.01 -11.25 -0.83
CA ALA A 44 -18.83 -10.07 -0.58
C ALA A 44 -19.21 -9.90 0.88
N ASP A 45 -19.57 -10.98 1.57
CA ASP A 45 -19.90 -10.92 2.99
C ASP A 45 -18.68 -10.64 3.89
N GLN A 46 -17.47 -11.03 3.46
CA GLN A 46 -16.23 -10.78 4.22
C GLN A 46 -15.79 -9.31 4.16
N ILE A 47 -16.00 -8.64 3.03
CA ILE A 47 -15.52 -7.26 2.81
C ILE A 47 -16.62 -6.21 2.90
N ARG A 48 -17.88 -6.61 3.08
CA ARG A 48 -18.99 -5.65 3.23
C ARG A 48 -18.69 -4.68 4.36
N GLY A 49 -18.88 -3.39 4.10
CA GLY A 49 -18.65 -2.33 5.08
C GLY A 49 -17.17 -2.00 5.34
N HIS A 50 -16.23 -2.65 4.65
CA HIS A 50 -14.80 -2.40 4.82
C HIS A 50 -14.29 -1.37 3.82
N TRP A 51 -13.38 -0.52 4.28
CA TRP A 51 -12.48 0.20 3.38
C TRP A 51 -11.45 -0.78 2.82
N MET A 52 -11.23 -0.78 1.52
CA MET A 52 -10.31 -1.72 0.88
C MET A 52 -9.14 -0.98 0.24
N LEU A 53 -7.93 -1.46 0.49
CA LEU A 53 -6.75 -1.07 -0.26
C LEU A 53 -6.43 -2.18 -1.26
N CYS A 54 -6.60 -1.86 -2.53
CA CYS A 54 -6.58 -2.80 -3.63
C CYS A 54 -5.31 -2.60 -4.45
N GLY A 55 -4.69 -3.70 -4.87
CA GLY A 55 -3.52 -3.69 -5.73
C GLY A 55 -3.13 -5.11 -6.12
N ASP A 56 -2.11 -5.25 -6.95
CA ASP A 56 -1.68 -6.55 -7.46
C ASP A 56 -0.36 -6.98 -6.82
N VAL A 57 -0.15 -8.29 -6.75
CA VAL A 57 1.14 -8.88 -6.40
C VAL A 57 1.72 -9.58 -7.62
N ASP A 58 3.03 -9.86 -7.59
CA ASP A 58 3.61 -10.74 -8.59
C ASP A 58 2.99 -12.14 -8.48
N HIS A 59 2.82 -12.82 -9.62
CA HIS A 59 2.15 -14.12 -9.70
C HIS A 59 2.72 -15.17 -8.74
N ALA A 60 4.05 -15.19 -8.53
CA ALA A 60 4.67 -16.13 -7.60
C ALA A 60 4.25 -15.88 -6.14
N MET A 61 4.12 -14.62 -5.74
CA MET A 61 3.53 -14.27 -4.44
C MET A 61 2.05 -14.64 -4.38
N PHE A 62 1.28 -14.44 -5.46
CA PHE A 62 -0.15 -14.79 -5.49
C PHE A 62 -0.38 -16.29 -5.24
N GLU A 63 0.36 -17.16 -5.92
CA GLU A 63 0.31 -18.61 -5.71
C GLU A 63 0.64 -19.01 -4.26
N LEU A 64 1.60 -18.31 -3.64
CA LEU A 64 1.90 -18.49 -2.22
C LEU A 64 0.75 -18.04 -1.32
N LEU A 65 0.06 -16.94 -1.63
CA LEU A 65 -1.09 -16.47 -0.87
C LEU A 65 -2.26 -17.45 -0.94
N VAL A 66 -2.58 -17.97 -2.14
CA VAL A 66 -3.67 -18.93 -2.35
C VAL A 66 -3.42 -20.25 -1.60
N SER A 67 -2.16 -20.68 -1.51
CA SER A 67 -1.76 -21.89 -0.79
C SER A 67 -1.53 -21.69 0.72
N SER A 68 -1.49 -20.45 1.19
CA SER A 68 -1.24 -20.09 2.59
C SER A 68 -2.52 -19.91 3.40
N ARG A 69 -2.44 -20.17 4.71
CA ARG A 69 -3.46 -19.72 5.66
C ARG A 69 -3.22 -18.26 6.01
N VAL A 70 -4.28 -17.52 6.31
CA VAL A 70 -4.20 -16.08 6.62
C VAL A 70 -3.17 -15.75 7.71
N HIS A 71 -3.08 -16.56 8.78
CA HIS A 71 -2.11 -16.34 9.88
C HIS A 71 -0.63 -16.61 9.50
N GLN A 72 -0.37 -17.15 8.30
CA GLN A 72 0.98 -17.33 7.75
C GLN A 72 1.41 -16.14 6.91
N VAL A 73 0.53 -15.17 6.69
CA VAL A 73 0.84 -13.90 6.03
C VAL A 73 1.25 -12.91 7.11
N GLY A 74 2.45 -12.34 6.97
CA GLY A 74 2.97 -11.32 7.86
C GLY A 74 2.42 -9.96 7.44
N HIS A 75 1.96 -9.17 8.42
CA HIS A 75 1.42 -7.83 8.19
C HIS A 75 2.21 -6.80 8.98
N ARG A 76 2.48 -5.64 8.39
CA ARG A 76 3.06 -4.50 9.12
C ARG A 76 2.64 -3.18 8.51
N ALA A 77 2.16 -2.26 9.35
CA ALA A 77 2.02 -0.85 9.02
C ALA A 77 3.30 -0.09 9.43
N SER A 78 3.79 0.79 8.58
CA SER A 78 5.00 1.60 8.84
C SER A 78 4.93 2.95 8.10
N ALA A 79 5.79 3.89 8.51
CA ALA A 79 5.94 5.20 7.86
C ALA A 79 7.37 5.37 7.34
N PHE A 80 7.47 6.12 6.26
CA PHE A 80 8.72 6.55 5.68
C PHE A 80 8.66 8.05 5.38
N SER A 81 9.80 8.73 5.52
CA SER A 81 9.96 10.11 5.06
C SER A 81 11.12 10.18 4.09
N SER A 82 10.91 10.83 2.94
CA SER A 82 11.99 11.15 2.02
C SER A 82 12.97 12.13 2.67
N PRO A 83 14.19 12.29 2.12
CA PRO A 83 15.14 13.30 2.58
C PRO A 83 14.61 14.75 2.52
N SER A 84 13.63 15.03 1.67
CA SER A 84 12.93 16.32 1.57
C SER A 84 11.79 16.49 2.57
N GLY A 85 11.46 15.45 3.35
CA GLY A 85 10.42 15.47 4.38
C GLY A 85 9.06 14.91 3.94
N SER A 86 8.91 14.49 2.69
CA SER A 86 7.67 13.91 2.15
C SER A 86 7.38 12.56 2.81
N GLY A 87 6.20 12.45 3.42
CA GLY A 87 5.76 11.28 4.16
C GLY A 87 5.04 10.24 3.29
N TYR A 88 5.26 8.97 3.60
CA TYR A 88 4.61 7.82 2.97
C TYR A 88 4.18 6.82 4.05
N ALA A 89 2.94 6.34 3.98
CA ALA A 89 2.51 5.16 4.71
C ALA A 89 2.82 3.90 3.89
N LEU A 90 3.15 2.83 4.61
CA LEU A 90 3.45 1.52 4.05
C LEU A 90 2.63 0.45 4.76
N PHE A 91 1.81 -0.26 4.00
CA PHE A 91 1.21 -1.52 4.44
C PHE A 91 1.94 -2.67 3.76
N THR A 92 2.67 -3.44 4.55
CA THR A 92 3.52 -4.54 4.08
C THR A 92 2.84 -5.88 4.34
N HIS A 93 2.79 -6.70 3.30
CA HIS A 93 2.38 -8.10 3.36
C HIS A 93 3.57 -8.98 3.00
N GLN A 94 3.84 -10.04 3.78
CA GLN A 94 4.92 -10.96 3.48
C GLN A 94 4.44 -12.41 3.58
N VAL A 95 4.80 -13.23 2.59
CA VAL A 95 4.65 -14.69 2.62
C VAL A 95 5.94 -15.32 2.08
N GLY A 96 6.57 -16.19 2.87
CA GLY A 96 7.91 -16.69 2.57
C GLY A 96 8.92 -15.55 2.36
N GLY A 97 9.67 -15.61 1.25
CA GLY A 97 10.62 -14.57 0.83
C GLY A 97 10.00 -13.41 0.00
N HIS A 98 8.69 -13.42 -0.23
CA HIS A 98 7.99 -12.42 -1.06
C HIS A 98 7.34 -11.35 -0.20
N GLN A 99 7.56 -10.08 -0.55
CA GLN A 99 6.98 -8.95 0.16
C GLN A 99 6.24 -8.02 -0.80
N HIS A 100 4.96 -7.83 -0.55
CA HIS A 100 4.17 -6.78 -1.19
C HIS A 100 4.11 -5.54 -0.31
N ARG A 101 4.23 -4.36 -0.93
CA ARG A 101 4.22 -3.07 -0.24
C ARG A 101 3.21 -2.15 -0.90
N PHE A 102 2.15 -1.82 -0.17
CA PHE A 102 1.35 -0.67 -0.56
C PHE A 102 2.07 0.61 -0.16
N VAL A 103 2.24 1.54 -1.10
CA VAL A 103 2.86 2.84 -0.89
C VAL A 103 1.81 3.94 -1.00
N LEU A 104 1.53 4.60 0.12
CA LEU A 104 0.49 5.62 0.24
C LEU A 104 1.15 6.98 0.51
N PRO A 105 1.16 7.90 -0.46
CA PRO A 105 1.69 9.25 -0.24
C PRO A 105 0.81 10.01 0.76
N LEU A 106 1.38 10.44 1.89
CA LEU A 106 0.61 11.01 3.00
C LEU A 106 0.12 12.44 2.75
N TRP A 107 0.58 13.07 1.65
CA TRP A 107 0.11 14.35 1.17
C TRP A 107 -1.11 14.24 0.23
N CYS A 108 -1.54 13.02 -0.11
CA CYS A 108 -2.73 12.76 -0.92
C CYS A 108 -4.02 12.80 -0.06
N ASP A 109 -5.06 13.49 -0.54
CA ASP A 109 -6.30 13.67 0.21
C ASP A 109 -7.10 12.37 0.36
N GLU A 110 -7.09 11.50 -0.65
CA GLU A 110 -7.71 10.17 -0.58
C GLU A 110 -7.04 9.30 0.50
N VAL A 111 -5.70 9.37 0.58
CA VAL A 111 -4.93 8.69 1.64
C VAL A 111 -5.26 9.26 3.02
N ARG A 112 -5.39 10.59 3.15
CA ARG A 112 -5.82 11.23 4.41
C ARG A 112 -7.18 10.74 4.86
N LEU A 113 -8.16 10.77 3.94
CA LEU A 113 -9.52 10.32 4.20
C LEU A 113 -9.55 8.85 4.64
N TYR A 114 -8.83 8.00 3.93
CA TYR A 114 -8.68 6.59 4.27
C TYR A 114 -8.12 6.40 5.67
N LEU A 115 -6.96 6.99 5.98
CA LEU A 115 -6.29 6.82 7.27
C LEU A 115 -7.11 7.36 8.45
N ASP A 116 -7.87 8.45 8.26
CA ASP A 116 -8.80 8.94 9.27
C ASP A 116 -9.99 7.99 9.48
N ALA A 117 -10.54 7.40 8.41
CA ALA A 117 -11.62 6.40 8.51
C ALA A 117 -11.20 5.14 9.28
N LEU A 118 -9.94 4.69 9.12
CA LEU A 118 -9.38 3.53 9.84
C LEU A 118 -9.39 3.67 11.37
N GLN A 119 -9.68 4.85 11.91
CA GLN A 119 -9.85 5.03 13.34
C GLN A 119 -11.10 4.30 13.88
N ARG A 120 -12.14 4.14 13.05
CA ARG A 120 -13.46 3.69 13.49
C ARG A 120 -14.07 2.63 12.58
N GLU A 121 -13.62 2.56 11.35
CA GLU A 121 -14.19 1.71 10.32
C GLU A 121 -13.29 0.50 10.06
N PRO A 122 -13.88 -0.66 9.75
CA PRO A 122 -13.10 -1.82 9.40
C PRO A 122 -12.43 -1.61 8.04
N TYR A 123 -11.29 -2.25 7.84
CA TYR A 123 -10.56 -2.18 6.58
C TYR A 123 -9.94 -3.51 6.24
N GLY A 124 -9.55 -3.65 4.98
CA GLY A 124 -8.86 -4.82 4.47
C GLY A 124 -8.01 -4.48 3.25
N PHE A 125 -7.43 -5.52 2.69
CA PHE A 125 -6.63 -5.44 1.48
C PHE A 125 -7.12 -6.48 0.48
N MET A 126 -7.10 -6.10 -0.79
CA MET A 126 -7.34 -7.01 -1.90
C MET A 126 -6.06 -7.07 -2.73
N LEU A 127 -5.49 -8.27 -2.84
CA LEU A 127 -4.27 -8.55 -3.58
C LEU A 127 -4.65 -9.35 -4.83
N GLY A 128 -4.61 -8.72 -6.00
CA GLY A 128 -4.84 -9.35 -7.29
C GLY A 128 -3.63 -10.15 -7.78
N ASP A 129 -3.87 -11.10 -8.67
CA ASP A 129 -2.82 -11.71 -9.49
C ASP A 129 -2.56 -10.83 -10.71
N GLU A 130 -1.29 -10.51 -11.01
CA GLU A 130 -0.87 -9.58 -12.07
C GLU A 130 -1.63 -9.83 -13.39
N GLY A 131 -2.59 -8.95 -13.72
CA GLY A 131 -3.34 -8.99 -14.98
C GLY A 131 -4.52 -9.97 -15.04
N GLU A 132 -4.88 -10.61 -13.93
CA GLU A 132 -5.93 -11.62 -13.84
C GLU A 132 -7.16 -11.15 -13.04
N SER A 133 -8.26 -11.90 -13.12
CA SER A 133 -9.54 -11.58 -12.42
C SER A 133 -9.66 -12.20 -11.02
N ALA A 134 -8.57 -12.82 -10.55
CA ALA A 134 -8.47 -13.45 -9.24
C ALA A 134 -7.95 -12.44 -8.20
N GLY A 135 -8.53 -12.49 -7.01
CA GLY A 135 -8.13 -11.61 -5.90
C GLY A 135 -8.15 -12.38 -4.59
N TRP A 136 -7.14 -12.13 -3.76
CA TRP A 136 -7.03 -12.66 -2.41
C TRP A 136 -7.30 -11.55 -1.40
N VAL A 137 -8.20 -11.82 -0.46
CA VAL A 137 -8.68 -10.81 0.50
C VAL A 137 -8.16 -11.11 1.89
N LEU A 138 -7.75 -10.05 2.59
CA LEU A 138 -7.30 -10.12 3.97
C LEU A 138 -7.88 -8.96 4.80
N PRO A 139 -8.36 -9.22 6.03
CA PRO A 139 -8.74 -8.16 6.93
C PRO A 139 -7.51 -7.40 7.44
N GLY A 140 -7.69 -6.11 7.68
CA GLY A 140 -6.75 -5.27 8.39
C GLY A 140 -6.66 -5.66 9.86
N VAL A 141 -5.44 -5.81 10.36
CA VAL A 141 -5.21 -6.27 11.74
C VAL A 141 -4.61 -5.21 12.66
N ALA A 142 -4.07 -4.12 12.13
CA ALA A 142 -3.53 -3.04 12.95
C ALA A 142 -4.68 -2.24 13.59
N THR A 143 -4.57 -2.04 14.90
CA THR A 143 -5.52 -1.29 15.72
C THR A 143 -5.45 0.21 15.44
N ALA A 144 -6.50 0.94 15.84
CA ALA A 144 -6.53 2.40 15.71
C ALA A 144 -5.35 3.08 16.43
N ASP A 145 -4.89 2.54 17.55
CA ASP A 145 -3.74 3.05 18.32
C ASP A 145 -2.42 2.78 17.59
N GLU A 146 -2.27 1.59 16.98
CA GLU A 146 -1.09 1.26 16.16
C GLU A 146 -1.00 2.13 14.90
N LEU A 147 -2.14 2.56 14.35
CA LEU A 147 -2.21 3.46 13.20
C LEU A 147 -2.15 4.95 13.58
N ALA A 148 -2.20 5.30 14.87
CA ALA A 148 -2.22 6.69 15.31
C ALA A 148 -1.01 7.52 14.84
N PRO A 149 0.23 6.99 14.88
CA PRO A 149 1.39 7.75 14.39
C PRO A 149 1.34 8.01 12.88
N LEU A 150 0.72 7.12 12.08
CA LEU A 150 0.54 7.35 10.64
C LEU A 150 -0.40 8.53 10.39
N ARG A 151 -1.50 8.62 11.14
CA ARG A 151 -2.45 9.73 11.05
C ARG A 151 -1.80 11.05 11.44
N GLU A 152 -1.02 11.06 12.53
CA GLU A 152 -0.29 12.25 12.96
C GLU A 152 0.70 12.73 11.89
N LEU A 153 1.49 11.81 11.33
CA LEU A 153 2.41 12.14 10.24
C LEU A 153 1.67 12.65 9.00
N CYS A 154 0.51 12.08 8.68
CA CYS A 154 -0.34 12.48 7.57
C CYS A 154 -0.87 13.91 7.71
N ARG A 155 -1.29 14.30 8.91
CA ARG A 155 -1.75 15.67 9.23
C ARG A 155 -0.63 16.70 9.14
N ALA A 156 0.61 16.28 9.38
CA ALA A 156 1.78 17.14 9.26
C ALA A 156 2.24 17.34 7.80
N GLN A 157 1.72 16.56 6.84
CA GLN A 157 2.11 16.71 5.44
C GLN A 157 1.50 17.96 4.79
N PRO A 158 2.24 18.64 3.90
CA PRO A 158 1.68 19.72 3.09
C PRO A 158 0.64 19.18 2.09
N ALA A 159 -0.15 20.08 1.49
CA ALA A 159 -1.02 19.72 0.37
C ALA A 159 -0.17 19.29 -0.85
N LEU A 160 -0.77 18.49 -1.73
CA LEU A 160 -0.15 18.04 -2.98
C LEU A 160 0.42 19.22 -3.77
N SER A 161 1.67 19.08 -4.24
CA SER A 161 2.34 19.99 -5.16
C SER A 161 3.04 19.21 -6.28
N ALA A 162 3.45 19.90 -7.34
CA ALA A 162 4.18 19.27 -8.46
C ALA A 162 5.53 18.69 -8.00
N GLU A 163 6.20 19.33 -7.05
CA GLU A 163 7.46 18.87 -6.46
C GLU A 163 7.28 17.55 -5.72
N LEU A 164 6.23 17.45 -4.89
CA LEU A 164 5.90 16.22 -4.17
C LEU A 164 5.58 15.07 -5.13
N LEU A 165 4.83 15.37 -6.19
CA LEU A 165 4.51 14.37 -7.21
C LEU A 165 5.77 13.90 -7.95
N ALA A 166 6.69 14.82 -8.26
CA ALA A 166 7.96 14.51 -8.92
C ALA A 166 8.90 13.66 -8.05
N GLU A 167 8.72 13.62 -6.73
CA GLU A 167 9.49 12.76 -5.82
C GLU A 167 9.00 11.32 -5.76
N LEU A 168 7.72 11.08 -6.06
CA LEU A 168 7.09 9.77 -5.95
C LEU A 168 7.88 8.66 -6.69
N PRO A 169 8.36 8.86 -7.94
CA PRO A 169 9.18 7.85 -8.62
C PRO A 169 10.44 7.45 -7.85
N MET A 170 11.10 8.41 -7.17
CA MET A 170 12.29 8.11 -6.38
C MET A 170 11.94 7.32 -5.13
N ALA A 171 10.85 7.67 -4.45
CA ALA A 171 10.35 6.90 -3.32
C ALA A 171 10.03 5.46 -3.73
N VAL A 172 9.37 5.27 -4.86
CA VAL A 172 9.07 3.94 -5.43
C VAL A 172 10.35 3.16 -5.73
N VAL A 173 11.38 3.80 -6.31
CA VAL A 173 12.68 3.14 -6.57
C VAL A 173 13.35 2.69 -5.27
N VAL A 174 13.39 3.55 -4.25
CA VAL A 174 13.97 3.20 -2.94
C VAL A 174 13.19 2.04 -2.31
N LEU A 175 11.86 2.16 -2.29
CA LEU A 175 10.95 1.16 -1.72
C LEU A 175 10.81 -0.09 -2.57
N SER A 176 11.44 -0.17 -3.74
CA SER A 176 11.54 -1.39 -4.54
C SER A 176 12.68 -2.31 -4.09
N ALA A 177 13.63 -1.79 -3.31
CA ALA A 177 14.78 -2.56 -2.86
C ALA A 177 14.37 -3.60 -1.79
N PRO A 178 14.76 -4.88 -1.89
CA PRO A 178 14.41 -5.91 -0.91
C PRO A 178 14.78 -5.56 0.53
N ASP A 179 15.89 -4.86 0.73
CA ASP A 179 16.41 -4.46 2.04
C ASP A 179 15.86 -3.12 2.57
N ALA A 180 15.11 -2.35 1.76
CA ALA A 180 14.54 -1.08 2.21
C ALA A 180 13.54 -1.26 3.36
N ILE A 181 12.83 -2.39 3.38
CA ILE A 181 11.85 -2.73 4.40
C ILE A 181 12.22 -4.10 4.97
N PRO A 182 12.45 -4.22 6.29
CA PRO A 182 12.91 -5.46 6.89
C PRO A 182 11.87 -6.57 6.76
N SER A 183 12.29 -7.83 6.92
CA SER A 183 11.32 -8.92 6.97
C SER A 183 10.33 -8.74 8.12
N VAL A 184 9.09 -9.19 7.92
CA VAL A 184 8.09 -9.30 9.00
C VAL A 184 8.36 -10.52 9.88
N PHE A 185 8.97 -11.57 9.33
CA PHE A 185 9.29 -12.79 10.06
C PHE A 185 10.72 -12.77 10.58
N GLU A 186 10.91 -13.25 11.81
CA GLU A 186 12.24 -13.47 12.36
C GLU A 186 13.01 -14.47 11.48
N HIS A 187 14.31 -14.21 11.29
CA HIS A 187 15.23 -15.06 10.52
C HIS A 187 14.86 -15.32 9.05
N SER A 188 13.93 -14.55 8.48
CA SER A 188 13.61 -14.61 7.05
C SER A 188 14.20 -13.43 6.30
N ARG A 189 14.60 -13.66 5.04
CA ARG A 189 15.09 -12.61 4.14
C ARG A 189 14.00 -12.29 3.11
N VAL A 190 13.88 -11.01 2.76
CA VAL A 190 13.09 -10.58 1.60
C VAL A 190 13.92 -10.80 0.34
N GLU A 191 13.37 -11.58 -0.58
CA GLU A 191 14.01 -11.98 -1.85
C GLU A 191 13.33 -11.27 -3.03
N ALA A 192 11.99 -11.26 -3.04
CA ALA A 192 11.18 -10.64 -4.09
C ALA A 192 10.28 -9.55 -3.52
N VAL A 193 10.10 -8.48 -4.29
CA VAL A 193 9.27 -7.34 -3.91
C VAL A 193 8.30 -6.97 -5.03
N SER A 194 7.05 -6.74 -4.65
CA SER A 194 6.05 -6.04 -5.47
C SER A 194 5.54 -4.80 -4.72
N LEU A 195 5.17 -3.77 -5.47
CA LEU A 195 4.65 -2.52 -4.94
C LEU A 195 3.33 -2.17 -5.61
N SER A 196 2.35 -1.80 -4.81
CA SER A 196 1.16 -1.10 -5.28
C SER A 196 1.19 0.33 -4.77
N VAL A 197 1.10 1.30 -5.67
CA VAL A 197 1.30 2.71 -5.34
C VAL A 197 0.00 3.48 -5.54
N VAL A 198 -0.48 4.17 -4.50
CA VAL A 198 -1.58 5.12 -4.66
C VAL A 198 -1.02 6.33 -5.39
N VAL A 199 -1.48 6.53 -6.63
CA VAL A 199 -1.13 7.70 -7.43
C VAL A 199 -2.24 8.73 -7.23
N PRO A 200 -1.93 9.94 -6.73
CA PRO A 200 -2.94 10.97 -6.58
C PRO A 200 -3.59 11.29 -7.93
N ALA A 201 -4.91 11.51 -7.93
CA ALA A 201 -5.53 12.22 -9.03
C ALA A 201 -4.86 13.61 -9.13
N LEU A 202 -4.43 13.99 -10.33
CA LEU A 202 -4.02 15.36 -10.59
C LEU A 202 -5.26 16.25 -10.36
N PRO A 203 -5.12 17.42 -9.71
CA PRO A 203 -6.18 18.41 -9.71
C PRO A 203 -6.59 18.68 -11.15
N ASP A 204 -7.89 18.71 -11.45
CA ASP A 204 -8.41 18.99 -12.79
C ASP A 204 -7.73 20.25 -13.36
N GLU A 205 -7.05 20.07 -14.50
CA GLU A 205 -6.53 21.09 -15.40
C GLU A 205 -5.69 22.24 -14.79
N VAL A 206 -4.36 22.10 -14.88
CA VAL A 206 -3.64 23.15 -15.62
C VAL A 206 -4.11 22.97 -17.07
N ALA A 207 -5.09 23.77 -17.48
CA ALA A 207 -5.46 23.87 -18.87
C ALA A 207 -4.17 24.12 -19.66
N LEU A 208 -3.74 23.13 -20.43
CA LEU A 208 -2.67 23.32 -21.40
C LEU A 208 -3.25 24.26 -22.44
N GLU A 209 -2.99 25.56 -22.30
CA GLU A 209 -3.35 26.52 -23.34
C GLU A 209 -2.71 26.03 -24.64
N PRO A 210 -3.50 25.85 -25.72
CA PRO A 210 -2.92 25.52 -27.01
C PRO A 210 -2.00 26.67 -27.42
N VAL A 211 -0.72 26.36 -27.61
CA VAL A 211 0.24 27.28 -28.22
C VAL A 211 -0.25 27.54 -29.65
N HIS A 212 -0.74 28.76 -29.89
CA HIS A 212 -1.05 29.29 -31.22
C HIS A 212 0.18 29.95 -31.84
#